data_AF-A0A2V9RGB3-F1
#
_entry.id   AF-A0A2V9RGB3-F1
#
_cell.length_a   1.000
_cell.length_b   1.000
_cell.length_c   1.000
_cell.angle_alpha   90.00
_cell.angle_beta   90.00
_cell.angle_gamma   90.00
#
_symmetry.space_group_name_H-M   'P 1'
#
loop_
_entity.id
_entity.type
_entity.pdbx_description
1 polymer ?
#
loop_
_entity_poly.entity_id
_entity_poly.type
_entity_poly.pdbx_seq_one_letter_code
_entity_poly.pdbx_strand_id
1 'polypeptide(L)' 'IEVRLQGIHKGIIVPRLLGRHPGPRVLAMGDDRTDEDLFAALTPGSFAVHVGPGPSRAQYRLADPASARWFLSRLVP' A
#
# COMPACT_ATOMS: atom_id res chain seq x y z
N ILE A 1 -0.15 7.49 21.47
CA ILE A 1 0.34 6.13 21.80
C ILE A 1 -0.59 5.16 21.08
N GLU A 2 -0.06 4.30 20.23
CA GLU A 2 -0.83 3.25 19.56
C GLU A 2 -0.42 1.89 20.13
N VAL A 3 -1.39 1.06 20.51
CA VAL A 3 -1.16 -0.27 21.10
C VAL A 3 -1.74 -1.31 20.14
N ARG A 4 -0.89 -2.23 19.66
CA ARG A 4 -1.28 -3.33 18.76
C ARG A 4 -0.74 -4.64 19.32
N LEU A 5 -1.47 -5.74 19.08
CA LEU A 5 -1.03 -7.10 19.42
C LEU A 5 0.25 -7.45 18.65
N GLN A 6 1.24 -8.00 19.36
CA GLN A 6 2.50 -8.43 18.76
C GLN A 6 2.22 -9.41 17.62
N GLY A 7 2.74 -9.10 16.42
CA GLY A 7 2.53 -9.91 15.23
C GLY A 7 1.40 -9.45 14.30
N ILE A 8 0.44 -8.62 14.75
CA ILE A 8 -0.61 -8.09 13.84
C ILE A 8 -0.10 -6.83 13.14
N HIS A 9 0.11 -6.94 11.83
CA HIS A 9 0.53 -5.86 10.95
C HIS A 9 -0.14 -6.01 9.59
N LYS A 10 -0.29 -4.89 8.86
CA LYS A 10 -1.05 -4.85 7.58
C LYS A 10 -0.50 -5.85 6.55
N GLY A 11 0.79 -6.19 6.61
CA GLY A 11 1.44 -7.16 5.73
C GLY A 11 0.88 -8.60 5.79
N ILE A 12 0.24 -9.00 6.90
CA ILE A 12 -0.30 -10.38 7.06
C ILE A 12 -1.38 -10.73 6.04
N ILE A 13 -2.13 -9.74 5.55
CA ILE A 13 -3.25 -10.01 4.64
C ILE A 13 -2.79 -10.28 3.20
N VAL A 14 -1.58 -9.83 2.83
CA VAL A 14 -1.09 -9.83 1.45
C VAL A 14 -0.99 -11.25 0.86
N PRO A 15 -0.34 -12.23 1.51
CA PRO A 15 -0.26 -13.59 0.97
C PRO A 15 -1.64 -14.26 0.87
N ARG A 16 -2.54 -13.94 1.80
CA ARG A 16 -3.91 -14.49 1.84
C ARG A 16 -4.79 -13.94 0.71
N LEU A 17 -4.61 -12.67 0.35
CA LEU A 17 -5.35 -12.05 -0.75
C LEU A 17 -4.83 -12.55 -2.10
N LEU A 18 -3.50 -12.61 -2.27
CA LEU A 18 -2.86 -13.09 -3.49
C LEU A 18 -3.16 -14.57 -3.79
N GLY A 19 -3.28 -15.41 -2.76
CA GLY A 19 -3.65 -16.82 -2.93
C GLY A 19 -5.11 -17.06 -3.38
N ARG A 20 -6.01 -16.08 -3.23
CA ARG A 20 -7.44 -16.20 -3.62
C ARG A 20 -7.74 -15.65 -5.02
N HIS A 21 -6.84 -14.85 -5.57
CA HIS A 21 -6.97 -14.25 -6.89
C HIS A 21 -5.62 -14.33 -7.61
N PRO A 22 -5.31 -15.42 -8.34
CA PRO A 22 -4.12 -15.46 -9.17
C PRO A 22 -4.28 -14.48 -10.34
N GLY A 23 -3.41 -13.47 -10.43
CA GLY A 23 -3.28 -12.62 -11.62
C GLY A 23 -3.57 -11.11 -11.54
N PRO A 24 -4.19 -10.50 -10.50
CA PRO A 24 -4.32 -9.06 -10.47
C PRO A 24 -3.01 -8.40 -10.02
N ARG A 25 -2.63 -7.33 -10.71
CA ARG A 25 -1.59 -6.41 -10.24
C ARG A 25 -2.14 -5.68 -9.01
N VAL A 26 -1.48 -5.84 -7.86
CA VAL A 26 -1.92 -5.19 -6.61
C VAL A 26 -1.48 -3.74 -6.60
N LEU A 27 -2.38 -2.82 -6.26
CA LEU A 27 -2.04 -1.44 -5.92
C LEU A 27 -2.16 -1.25 -4.41
N ALA A 28 -1.06 -0.92 -3.74
CA ALA A 28 -1.03 -0.53 -2.33
C ALA A 28 -0.71 0.97 -2.22
N MET A 29 -1.46 1.68 -1.38
CA MET A 29 -1.28 3.10 -1.13
C MET A 29 -1.33 3.39 0.37
N GLY A 30 -0.37 4.17 0.88
CA GLY A 30 -0.23 4.50 2.31
C GLY A 30 0.62 5.74 2.52
N ASP A 31 0.56 6.34 3.72
CA ASP A 31 1.15 7.64 4.05
C ASP A 31 2.14 7.61 5.22
N ASP A 32 2.16 6.54 6.01
CA ASP A 32 2.95 6.47 7.23
C ASP A 32 3.88 5.25 7.27
N ARG A 33 4.82 5.27 8.21
CA ARG A 33 5.86 4.25 8.41
C ARG A 33 5.31 2.83 8.52
N THR A 34 4.08 2.64 9.00
CA THR A 34 3.46 1.30 9.10
C THR A 34 3.11 0.69 7.73
N ASP A 35 3.07 1.49 6.67
CA ASP A 35 2.79 1.04 5.30
C ASP A 35 4.07 0.58 4.56
N GLU A 36 5.25 0.89 5.10
CA GLU A 36 6.53 0.46 4.52
C GLU A 36 6.72 -1.05 4.55
N ASP A 37 6.23 -1.71 5.60
CA ASP A 37 6.20 -3.18 5.68
C ASP A 37 5.26 -3.78 4.63
N LEU A 38 4.15 -3.08 4.32
CA LEU A 38 3.22 -3.47 3.26
C LEU A 38 3.90 -3.34 1.89
N PHE A 39 4.59 -2.23 1.61
CA PHE A 39 5.28 -2.03 0.34
C PHE A 39 6.37 -3.08 0.10
N ALA A 40 7.12 -3.45 1.16
CA ALA A 40 8.15 -4.47 1.09
C ALA A 40 7.62 -5.88 0.85
N ALA A 41 6.38 -6.17 1.25
CA ALA A 41 5.74 -7.48 1.10
C ALA A 41 5.07 -7.69 -0.26
N LEU A 42 5.05 -6.67 -1.13
CA LEU A 42 4.42 -6.78 -2.44
C LEU A 42 5.20 -7.71 -3.38
N THR A 43 4.46 -8.53 -4.14
CA THR A 43 5.05 -9.39 -5.17
C THR A 43 5.42 -8.59 -6.42
N PRO A 44 6.39 -9.07 -7.22
CA PRO A 44 6.75 -8.45 -8.50
C PRO A 44 5.52 -8.19 -9.38
N GLY A 45 5.48 -7.02 -10.03
CA GLY A 45 4.35 -6.57 -10.85
C GLY A 45 3.26 -5.80 -10.11
N SER A 46 3.37 -5.67 -8.78
CA SER A 46 2.52 -4.80 -7.96
C SER A 46 2.98 -3.34 -7.99
N PHE A 47 2.11 -2.43 -7.55
CA PHE A 47 2.32 -1.00 -7.45
C PHE A 47 2.24 -0.54 -5.99
N ALA A 48 3.33 0.03 -5.46
CA ALA A 48 3.33 0.74 -4.18
C ALA A 48 3.33 2.26 -4.41
N VAL A 49 2.44 2.98 -3.72
CA VAL A 49 2.33 4.45 -3.78
C VAL A 49 2.39 5.03 -2.37
N HIS A 50 3.38 5.87 -2.11
CA HIS A 50 3.42 6.68 -0.89
C HIS A 50 2.60 7.96 -1.05
N VAL A 51 1.90 8.39 -0.01
CA VAL A 51 1.14 9.64 0.01
C VAL A 51 1.76 10.60 1.01
N GLY A 52 2.13 11.80 0.57
CA GLY A 52 2.73 12.80 1.44
C GLY A 52 4.26 12.89 1.31
N PRO A 53 4.91 13.68 2.18
CA PRO A 53 6.37 13.84 2.21
C PRO A 53 7.07 12.69 2.95
N GLY A 54 8.40 12.73 3.01
CA GLY A 54 9.23 11.78 3.79
C GLY A 54 9.71 10.56 3.02
N PRO A 55 10.76 9.85 3.48
CA PRO A 55 11.30 8.69 2.77
C PRO A 55 10.29 7.54 2.69
N SER A 56 10.30 6.79 1.58
CA SER A 56 9.46 5.60 1.40
C SER A 56 10.11 4.60 0.45
N ARG A 57 9.84 3.31 0.66
CA ARG A 57 10.19 2.19 -0.24
C ARG A 57 9.21 2.06 -1.42
N ALA A 58 8.12 2.83 -1.42
CA ALA A 58 7.19 2.86 -2.53
C ALA A 58 7.86 3.38 -3.81
N GLN A 59 7.52 2.73 -4.92
CA GLN A 59 8.03 3.06 -6.26
C GLN A 59 7.38 4.33 -6.85
N TYR A 60 6.23 4.76 -6.30
CA TYR A 60 5.54 5.98 -6.71
C TYR A 60 5.17 6.84 -5.51
N ARG A 61 4.88 8.12 -5.77
CA ARG A 61 4.46 9.08 -4.75
C ARG A 61 3.33 9.98 -5.24
N LEU A 62 2.39 10.25 -4.35
CA LEU A 62 1.40 11.32 -4.47
C LEU A 62 1.64 12.37 -3.38
N ALA A 63 1.37 13.63 -3.71
CA ALA A 63 1.71 14.74 -2.83
C ALA A 63 0.90 14.75 -1.53
N ASP A 64 -0.38 14.34 -1.59
CA ASP A 64 -1.32 14.46 -0.49
C ASP A 64 -2.56 13.53 -0.67
N PRO A 65 -3.42 13.41 0.36
CA PRO A 65 -4.64 12.62 0.27
C PRO A 65 -5.66 13.10 -0.79
N ALA A 66 -5.62 14.37 -1.20
CA ALA A 66 -6.50 14.85 -2.27
C ALA A 66 -6.07 14.29 -3.63
N SER A 67 -4.77 14.27 -3.90
CA SER A 67 -4.15 13.66 -5.06
C SER A 67 -4.42 12.15 -5.11
N ALA A 68 -4.37 11.47 -3.96
CA ALA A 68 -4.75 10.06 -3.82
C ALA A 68 -6.19 9.79 -4.24
N ARG A 69 -7.15 10.58 -3.74
CA ARG A 69 -8.57 10.47 -4.11
C ARG A 69 -8.80 10.75 -5.59
N TRP A 70 -8.17 11.79 -6.13
CA TRP A 70 -8.25 12.12 -7.54
C TRP A 70 -7.73 10.98 -8.41
N PHE A 71 -6.58 10.39 -8.06
CA PHE A 71 -6.04 9.23 -8.75
C PHE A 71 -7.01 8.04 -8.75
N LEU A 72 -7.59 7.71 -7.59
CA LEU A 72 -8.57 6.62 -7.47
C LEU A 72 -9.82 6.88 -8.32
N SER A 73 -10.31 8.12 -8.38
CA SER A 73 -11.45 8.47 -9.24
C SER A 73 -11.18 8.34 -10.75
N ARG A 74 -9.92 8.22 -11.16
CA ARG A 74 -9.53 8.02 -12.57
C ARG A 74 -9.35 6.54 -12.91
N LEU A 75 -9.29 5.66 -11.91
CA LEU A 75 -9.13 4.21 -12.06
C LEU A 75 -10.47 3.47 -12.04
N VAL A 76 -11.46 4.03 -11.35
CA VAL A 76 -12.81 3.47 -11.28
C VAL A 76 -13.69 4.23 -12.29
N PRO A 77 -14.41 3.54 -13.19
CA PRO A 77 -15.36 4.17 -14.13
C PRO A 77 -16.46 4.98 -13.44
#